data_AF-A0A958VK93-F1
#
_entry.id   AF-A0A958VK93-F1
#
_cell.length_a   1.000
_cell.length_b   1.000
_cell.length_c   1.000
_cell.angle_alpha   90.00
_cell.angle_beta   90.00
_cell.angle_gamma   90.00
#
_symmetry.space_group_name_H-M   'P 1'
#
loop_
_entity.id
_entity.type
_entity.pdbx_description
1 polymer ?
#
loop_
_entity_poly.entity_id
_entity_poly.type
_entity_poly.pdbx_seq_one_letter_code
_entity_poly.pdbx_strand_id
1 'polypeptide(L)'
;MRTLHLLSFLILGTTSLITLASCSHNNKAMMDKTDSLTAVVVRMEMEINALPVDSMKWIMDSIAFDVRMLESLIGDDTIQLKVATTIDNYSRIRRSFSKLQGSLAAQKNDIALAKKQLADMYADLEAEVMPPQAFQQFFPSESAAINSLSEANGSMLQWYSNSRDRYFALRPTIASLIAQRRDALKQAQ
;
A
#
# COMPACT_ATOMS: atom_id res chain seq x y z
N MET A 1 -90.73 7.51 24.94
CA MET A 1 -89.46 7.65 25.70
C MET A 1 -88.36 7.21 24.74
N ARG A 2 -87.42 8.05 24.25
CA ARG A 2 -86.45 8.92 24.97
C ARG A 2 -85.76 8.12 26.09
N THR A 3 -84.44 7.92 26.14
CA THR A 3 -83.30 8.62 25.48
C THR A 3 -81.98 7.90 25.84
N LEU A 4 -80.86 8.21 25.14
CA LEU A 4 -79.45 8.09 25.61
C LEU A 4 -78.93 6.64 25.93
N HIS A 5 -77.73 6.16 25.63
CA HIS A 5 -76.52 6.58 24.88
C HIS A 5 -76.06 5.36 24.03
N LEU A 6 -75.28 5.42 22.94
CA LEU A 6 -74.54 6.50 22.26
C LEU A 6 -73.40 7.19 23.04
N LEU A 7 -72.31 6.44 23.33
CA LEU A 7 -70.90 6.88 23.44
C LEU A 7 -70.00 5.74 23.99
N SER A 8 -69.30 4.99 23.12
CA SER A 8 -68.14 4.12 23.48
C SER A 8 -67.39 3.64 22.21
N PHE A 9 -67.08 4.56 21.30
CA PHE A 9 -66.29 4.29 20.09
C PHE A 9 -65.26 5.42 19.88
N LEU A 10 -64.42 5.66 20.89
CA LEU A 10 -63.30 6.61 20.75
C LEU A 10 -62.19 6.36 21.78
N ILE A 11 -61.35 5.36 21.51
CA ILE A 11 -59.94 5.38 21.94
C ILE A 11 -59.12 5.27 20.66
N LEU A 12 -59.05 6.38 19.94
CA LEU A 12 -58.09 6.57 18.85
C LEU A 12 -56.67 6.62 19.45
N GLY A 13 -55.70 6.10 18.71
CA GLY A 13 -54.36 5.84 19.24
C GLY A 13 -53.52 7.10 19.50
N THR A 14 -52.78 7.08 20.61
CA THR A 14 -51.72 8.06 20.93
C THR A 14 -50.57 7.43 21.75
N THR A 15 -49.86 6.44 21.20
CA THR A 15 -48.59 5.92 21.77
C THR A 15 -47.66 5.32 20.70
N SER A 16 -47.23 6.13 19.73
CA SER A 16 -46.21 5.72 18.73
C SER A 16 -45.34 6.90 18.27
N LEU A 17 -44.79 7.66 19.23
CA LEU A 17 -44.06 8.91 18.93
C LEU A 17 -42.92 9.22 19.94
N ILE A 18 -42.17 8.21 20.40
CA ILE A 18 -40.94 8.41 21.20
C ILE A 18 -39.82 7.41 20.79
N THR A 19 -39.27 7.54 19.59
CA THR A 19 -38.03 6.81 19.18
C THR A 19 -37.08 7.62 18.27
N LEU A 20 -37.29 8.93 18.08
CA LEU A 20 -36.48 9.75 17.17
C LEU A 20 -35.17 10.31 17.76
N ALA A 21 -34.94 10.19 19.07
CA ALA A 21 -33.75 10.76 19.73
C ALA A 21 -32.48 9.87 19.69
N SER A 22 -32.54 8.67 19.09
CA SER A 22 -31.43 7.70 19.12
C SER A 22 -30.63 7.60 17.81
N CYS A 23 -30.98 8.34 16.75
CA CYS A 23 -30.31 8.20 15.45
C CYS A 23 -28.97 8.95 15.37
N SER A 24 -28.90 10.20 15.85
CA SER A 24 -27.70 11.05 15.69
C SER A 24 -26.46 10.53 16.44
N HIS A 25 -26.65 9.92 17.62
CA HIS A 25 -25.51 9.38 18.41
C HIS A 25 -24.84 8.19 17.71
N ASN A 26 -25.60 7.36 16.98
CA ASN A 26 -25.04 6.23 16.24
C ASN A 26 -24.18 6.70 15.06
N ASN A 27 -24.61 7.72 14.31
CA ASN A 27 -23.85 8.21 13.15
C ASN A 27 -22.47 8.74 13.57
N LYS A 28 -22.37 9.49 14.68
CA LYS A 28 -21.07 9.99 15.15
C LYS A 28 -20.07 8.86 15.43
N ALA A 29 -20.50 7.79 16.10
CA ALA A 29 -19.66 6.63 16.38
C ALA A 29 -19.29 5.79 15.13
N MET A 30 -20.07 5.89 14.04
CA MET A 30 -19.75 5.29 12.74
C MET A 30 -18.76 6.17 11.95
N MET A 31 -18.92 7.50 12.01
CA MET A 31 -17.97 8.46 11.46
C MET A 31 -16.59 8.33 12.13
N ASP A 32 -16.52 8.25 13.46
CA ASP A 32 -15.24 8.08 14.20
C ASP A 32 -14.48 6.80 13.80
N LYS A 33 -15.21 5.73 13.47
CA LYS A 33 -14.62 4.48 12.95
C LYS A 33 -14.09 4.65 11.52
N THR A 34 -14.81 5.40 10.68
CA THR A 34 -14.41 5.72 9.31
C THR A 34 -13.15 6.60 9.33
N ASP A 35 -13.12 7.64 10.17
CA ASP A 35 -11.94 8.49 10.41
C ASP A 35 -10.72 7.69 10.85
N SER A 36 -10.91 6.71 11.74
CA SER A 36 -9.82 5.83 12.19
C SER A 36 -9.20 5.02 11.04
N LEU A 37 -10.00 4.52 10.10
CA LEU A 37 -9.50 3.88 8.88
C LEU A 37 -8.87 4.89 7.91
N THR A 38 -9.45 6.08 7.76
CA THR A 38 -8.91 7.15 6.92
C THR A 38 -7.49 7.54 7.35
N ALA A 39 -7.24 7.63 8.66
CA ALA A 39 -5.90 7.87 9.20
C ALA A 39 -4.89 6.77 8.85
N VAL A 40 -5.32 5.50 8.78
CA VAL A 40 -4.46 4.39 8.31
C VAL A 40 -4.14 4.55 6.82
N VAL A 41 -5.14 4.87 5.99
CA VAL A 41 -4.94 5.06 4.54
C VAL A 41 -4.05 6.27 4.23
N VAL A 42 -4.22 7.39 4.94
CA VAL A 42 -3.35 8.57 4.83
C VAL A 42 -1.91 8.23 5.23
N ARG A 43 -1.69 7.43 6.29
CA ARG A 43 -0.35 6.97 6.65
C ARG A 43 0.26 6.12 5.53
N MET A 44 -0.49 5.17 4.96
CA MET A 44 0.00 4.36 3.83
C MET A 44 0.40 5.24 2.63
N GLU A 45 -0.42 6.23 2.29
CA GLU A 45 -0.17 7.20 1.23
C GLU A 45 1.12 8.00 1.48
N MET A 46 1.37 8.45 2.71
CA MET A 46 2.61 9.13 3.08
C MET A 46 3.83 8.21 2.94
N GLU A 47 3.75 6.99 3.48
CA GLU A 47 4.83 6.00 3.43
C GLU A 47 5.22 5.61 1.99
N ILE A 48 4.22 5.32 1.14
CA ILE A 48 4.44 4.87 -0.24
C ILE A 48 4.91 6.01 -1.16
N ASN A 49 4.57 7.26 -0.83
CA ASN A 49 5.08 8.45 -1.53
C ASN A 49 6.48 8.87 -1.05
N ALA A 50 6.88 8.52 0.17
CA ALA A 50 8.24 8.73 0.67
C ALA A 50 9.29 7.79 0.05
N LEU A 51 8.88 6.75 -0.69
CA LEU A 51 9.81 5.87 -1.42
C LEU A 51 10.52 6.63 -2.56
N PRO A 52 11.87 6.72 -2.55
CA PRO A 52 12.61 7.55 -3.50
C PRO A 52 12.78 6.82 -4.85
N VAL A 53 11.81 6.99 -5.73
CA VAL A 53 11.77 6.35 -7.07
C VAL A 53 13.03 6.67 -7.90
N ASP A 54 13.52 7.90 -7.85
CA ASP A 54 14.74 8.30 -8.57
C ASP A 54 15.99 7.55 -8.06
N SER A 55 16.07 7.31 -6.76
CA SER A 55 17.14 6.48 -6.18
C SER A 55 17.04 5.02 -6.63
N MET A 56 15.83 4.47 -6.76
CA MET A 56 15.65 3.12 -7.34
C MET A 56 16.14 3.06 -8.78
N LYS A 57 15.79 4.07 -9.59
CA LYS A 57 16.24 4.19 -10.98
C LYS A 57 17.77 4.28 -11.05
N TRP A 58 18.39 5.17 -10.26
CA TRP A 58 19.84 5.30 -10.21
C TRP A 58 20.54 4.00 -9.80
N ILE A 59 20.01 3.26 -8.81
CA ILE A 59 20.54 1.95 -8.42
C ILE A 59 20.46 0.95 -9.59
N MET A 60 19.32 0.87 -10.27
CA MET A 60 19.16 -0.03 -11.42
C MET A 60 20.10 0.31 -12.58
N ASP A 61 20.29 1.60 -12.86
CA ASP A 61 21.17 2.08 -13.93
C ASP A 61 22.65 1.87 -13.57
N SER A 62 23.05 2.05 -12.30
CA SER A 62 24.39 1.71 -11.80
C SER A 62 24.66 0.22 -11.92
N ILE A 63 23.74 -0.66 -11.49
CA ILE A 63 23.89 -2.12 -11.64
C ILE A 63 24.03 -2.48 -13.13
N ALA A 64 23.22 -1.90 -14.00
CA ALA A 64 23.31 -2.15 -15.44
C ALA A 64 24.60 -1.64 -16.08
N PHE A 65 25.22 -0.58 -15.55
CA PHE A 65 26.53 -0.11 -15.97
C PHE A 65 27.65 -1.04 -15.48
N ASP A 66 27.67 -1.35 -14.18
CA ASP A 66 28.70 -2.19 -13.55
C ASP A 66 28.76 -3.60 -14.16
N VAL A 67 27.60 -4.20 -14.47
CA VAL A 67 27.52 -5.53 -15.09
C VAL A 67 28.08 -5.49 -16.52
N ARG A 68 27.68 -4.51 -17.35
CA ARG A 68 28.23 -4.34 -18.71
C ARG A 68 29.73 -4.06 -18.71
N MET A 69 30.21 -3.30 -17.71
CA MET A 69 31.64 -3.08 -17.50
C MET A 69 32.36 -4.41 -17.23
N LEU A 70 31.84 -5.24 -16.31
CA LEU A 70 32.41 -6.57 -16.05
C LEU A 70 32.36 -7.50 -17.28
N GLU A 71 31.26 -7.54 -18.01
CA GLU A 71 31.13 -8.28 -19.27
C GLU A 71 32.20 -7.85 -20.28
N SER A 72 32.48 -6.55 -20.42
CA SER A 72 33.52 -6.04 -21.33
C SER A 72 34.97 -6.30 -20.87
N LEU A 73 35.18 -6.59 -19.58
CA LEU A 73 36.50 -6.84 -18.98
C LEU A 73 36.81 -8.34 -18.83
N ILE A 74 35.80 -9.21 -18.99
CA ILE A 74 35.94 -10.66 -18.93
C ILE A 74 35.96 -11.15 -20.39
N GLY A 75 37.14 -11.05 -21.02
CA GLY A 75 37.39 -11.52 -22.38
C GLY A 75 37.58 -13.02 -22.52
N ASP A 76 37.44 -13.79 -21.42
CA ASP A 76 37.58 -15.23 -21.39
C ASP A 76 36.20 -15.90 -21.55
N ASP A 77 36.09 -16.93 -22.40
CA ASP A 77 34.89 -17.79 -22.50
C ASP A 77 34.53 -18.53 -21.19
N THR A 78 35.44 -18.54 -20.21
CA THR A 78 35.26 -19.21 -18.92
C THR A 78 35.44 -18.26 -17.72
N ILE A 79 34.35 -17.98 -17.02
CA ILE A 79 34.33 -17.22 -15.77
C ILE A 79 34.33 -18.13 -14.54
N GLN A 80 35.04 -17.77 -13.47
CA GLN A 80 34.95 -18.48 -12.19
C GLN A 80 33.54 -18.40 -11.60
N LEU A 81 32.99 -19.55 -11.17
CA LEU A 81 31.62 -19.67 -10.62
C LEU A 81 31.30 -18.66 -9.52
N LYS A 82 32.26 -18.36 -8.62
CA LYS A 82 32.09 -17.36 -7.55
C LYS A 82 31.83 -15.95 -8.10
N VAL A 83 32.52 -15.57 -9.16
CA VAL A 83 32.35 -14.26 -9.82
C VAL A 83 31.01 -14.23 -10.55
N ALA A 84 30.68 -15.25 -11.34
CA ALA A 84 29.38 -15.37 -12.02
C ALA A 84 28.19 -15.28 -11.04
N THR A 85 28.26 -16.02 -9.93
CA THR A 85 27.24 -15.98 -8.86
C THR A 85 27.12 -14.60 -8.21
N THR A 86 28.23 -13.87 -8.09
CA THR A 86 28.23 -12.50 -7.54
C THR A 86 27.56 -11.51 -8.50
N ILE A 87 27.84 -11.63 -9.81
CA ILE A 87 27.23 -10.82 -10.88
C ILE A 87 25.73 -11.10 -11.01
N ASP A 88 25.28 -12.37 -10.98
CA ASP A 88 23.85 -12.68 -11.00
C ASP A 88 23.15 -12.17 -9.73
N ASN A 89 23.74 -12.34 -8.54
CA ASN A 89 23.16 -11.80 -7.31
C ASN A 89 23.00 -10.27 -7.33
N TYR A 90 23.94 -9.55 -7.93
CA TYR A 90 23.83 -8.11 -8.14
C TYR A 90 22.76 -7.77 -9.19
N SER A 91 22.70 -8.52 -10.30
CA SER A 91 21.69 -8.39 -11.35
C SER A 91 20.26 -8.71 -10.87
N ARG A 92 20.11 -9.64 -9.93
CA ARG A 92 18.83 -9.94 -9.25
C ARG A 92 18.29 -8.72 -8.52
N ILE A 93 19.14 -7.85 -7.98
CA ILE A 93 18.71 -6.64 -7.28
C ILE A 93 18.13 -5.62 -8.27
N ARG A 94 18.71 -5.45 -9.45
CA ARG A 94 18.11 -4.65 -10.53
C ARG A 94 16.73 -5.21 -10.93
N ARG A 95 16.60 -6.53 -11.09
CA ARG A 95 15.30 -7.18 -11.37
C ARG A 95 14.30 -6.98 -10.22
N SER A 96 14.77 -6.96 -8.97
CA SER A 96 13.99 -6.66 -7.76
C SER A 96 13.39 -5.26 -7.82
N PHE A 97 14.22 -4.22 -8.02
CA PHE A 97 13.76 -2.83 -8.13
C PHE A 97 12.83 -2.59 -9.31
N SER A 98 13.08 -3.22 -10.47
CA SER A 98 12.21 -3.08 -11.64
C SER A 98 10.80 -3.63 -11.38
N LYS A 99 10.69 -4.77 -10.69
CA LYS A 99 9.38 -5.30 -10.27
C LYS A 99 8.71 -4.42 -9.23
N LEU A 100 9.46 -3.95 -8.21
CA LEU A 100 8.97 -3.05 -7.17
C LEU A 100 8.38 -1.76 -7.77
N GLN A 101 9.07 -1.15 -8.75
CA GLN A 101 8.60 0.04 -9.45
C GLN A 101 7.31 -0.23 -10.23
N GLY A 102 7.16 -1.41 -10.85
CA GLY A 102 5.92 -1.83 -11.50
C GLY A 102 4.75 -1.99 -10.52
N SER A 103 4.99 -2.62 -9.37
CA SER A 103 3.98 -2.77 -8.30
C SER A 103 3.60 -1.43 -7.65
N LEU A 104 4.50 -0.44 -7.61
CA LEU A 104 4.29 0.85 -6.95
C LEU A 104 3.11 1.64 -7.51
N ALA A 105 2.89 1.57 -8.82
CA ALA A 105 1.75 2.25 -9.46
C ALA A 105 0.41 1.61 -9.04
N ALA A 106 0.34 0.28 -8.95
CA ALA A 106 -0.86 -0.43 -8.51
C ALA A 106 -1.18 -0.10 -7.04
N GLN A 107 -0.21 -0.26 -6.14
CA GLN A 107 -0.38 0.04 -4.71
C GLN A 107 -0.86 1.48 -4.46
N LYS A 108 -0.34 2.47 -5.21
CA LYS A 108 -0.80 3.86 -5.11
C LYS A 108 -2.24 4.06 -5.59
N ASN A 109 -2.67 3.35 -6.64
CA ASN A 109 -4.05 3.39 -7.11
C ASN A 109 -5.00 2.73 -6.09
N ASP A 110 -4.61 1.61 -5.50
CA ASP A 110 -5.42 0.90 -4.50
C ASP A 110 -5.58 1.74 -3.22
N ILE A 111 -4.52 2.43 -2.78
CA ILE A 111 -4.58 3.42 -1.68
C ILE A 111 -5.50 4.59 -2.03
N ALA A 112 -5.43 5.14 -3.24
CA ALA A 112 -6.30 6.22 -3.68
C ALA A 112 -7.77 5.79 -3.77
N LEU A 113 -8.04 4.55 -4.18
CA LEU A 113 -9.37 3.96 -4.22
C LEU A 113 -9.96 3.79 -2.81
N ALA A 114 -9.22 3.16 -1.89
CA ALA A 114 -9.63 3.01 -0.50
C ALA A 114 -9.89 4.37 0.19
N LYS A 115 -9.02 5.36 -0.06
CA LYS A 115 -9.18 6.74 0.43
C LYS A 115 -10.48 7.37 -0.07
N LYS A 116 -10.85 7.12 -1.33
CA LYS A 116 -12.13 7.57 -1.89
C LYS A 116 -13.31 6.83 -1.26
N GLN A 117 -13.26 5.50 -1.14
CA GLN A 117 -14.34 4.70 -0.55
C GLN A 117 -14.67 5.14 0.88
N LEU A 118 -13.65 5.45 1.69
CA LEU A 118 -13.84 5.99 3.04
C LEU A 118 -14.41 7.41 3.04
N ALA A 119 -13.98 8.28 2.12
CA ALA A 119 -14.53 9.63 1.99
C ALA A 119 -16.00 9.63 1.57
N ASP A 120 -16.36 8.79 0.59
CA ASP A 120 -17.74 8.58 0.14
C ASP A 120 -18.60 8.03 1.31
N MET A 121 -18.09 7.02 2.05
CA MET A 121 -18.75 6.47 3.24
C MET A 121 -18.95 7.50 4.36
N TYR A 122 -17.96 8.38 4.59
CA TYR A 122 -18.06 9.45 5.57
C TYR A 122 -19.15 10.46 5.18
N ALA A 123 -19.17 10.88 3.92
CA ALA A 123 -20.18 11.80 3.40
C ALA A 123 -21.60 11.21 3.48
N ASP A 124 -21.76 9.91 3.20
CA ASP A 124 -23.04 9.22 3.33
C ASP A 124 -23.53 9.13 4.79
N LEU A 125 -22.61 9.05 5.76
CA LEU A 125 -22.93 9.08 7.19
C LEU A 125 -23.26 10.51 7.68
N GLU A 126 -22.53 11.52 7.19
CA GLU A 126 -22.74 12.93 7.50
C GLU A 126 -24.07 13.45 6.93
N ALA A 127 -24.45 13.02 5.73
CA ALA A 127 -25.74 13.31 5.11
C ALA A 127 -26.91 12.46 5.65
N GLU A 128 -26.66 11.59 6.65
CA GLU A 128 -27.60 10.63 7.25
C GLU A 128 -28.27 9.67 6.24
N VAL A 129 -27.69 9.47 5.05
CA VAL A 129 -28.24 8.58 4.00
C VAL A 129 -27.82 7.12 4.16
N MET A 130 -26.74 6.83 4.90
CA MET A 130 -26.33 5.46 5.24
C MET A 130 -27.00 4.96 6.54
N PRO A 131 -27.92 3.98 6.49
CA PRO A 131 -28.53 3.43 7.70
C PRO A 131 -27.53 2.56 8.49
N PRO A 132 -27.63 2.49 9.84
CA PRO A 132 -26.68 1.75 10.67
C PRO A 132 -26.49 0.28 10.30
N GLN A 133 -27.54 -0.38 9.78
CA GLN A 133 -27.48 -1.78 9.33
C GLN A 133 -26.62 -1.94 8.08
N ALA A 134 -26.67 -0.99 7.14
CA ALA A 134 -25.80 -0.99 5.97
C ALA A 134 -24.34 -0.76 6.38
N PHE A 135 -24.08 0.21 7.26
CA PHE A 135 -22.74 0.42 7.81
C PHE A 135 -22.18 -0.84 8.50
N GLN A 136 -22.99 -1.50 9.35
CA GLN A 136 -22.60 -2.75 10.01
C GLN A 136 -22.32 -3.90 9.02
N GLN A 137 -22.93 -3.90 7.84
CA GLN A 137 -22.68 -4.89 6.78
C GLN A 137 -21.41 -4.57 5.97
N PHE A 138 -21.19 -3.31 5.59
CA PHE A 138 -20.08 -2.92 4.71
C PHE A 138 -18.76 -2.65 5.44
N PHE A 139 -18.81 -1.96 6.59
CA PHE A 139 -17.60 -1.53 7.31
C PHE A 139 -16.63 -2.66 7.68
N PRO A 140 -17.07 -3.87 8.11
CA PRO A 140 -16.15 -4.97 8.39
C PRO A 140 -15.37 -5.43 7.16
N SER A 141 -15.99 -5.43 5.98
CA SER A 141 -15.35 -5.79 4.71
C SER A 141 -14.34 -4.73 4.28
N GLU A 142 -14.70 -3.45 4.39
CA GLU A 142 -13.81 -2.33 4.06
C GLU A 142 -12.59 -2.30 5.00
N SER A 143 -12.81 -2.49 6.31
CA SER A 143 -11.74 -2.60 7.30
C SER A 143 -10.78 -3.77 7.00
N ALA A 144 -11.31 -4.93 6.61
CA ALA A 144 -10.47 -6.09 6.23
C ALA A 144 -9.65 -5.81 4.95
N ALA A 145 -10.25 -5.15 3.95
CA ALA A 145 -9.56 -4.75 2.73
C ALA A 145 -8.41 -3.76 3.01
N ILE A 146 -8.66 -2.74 3.83
CA ILE A 146 -7.66 -1.74 4.24
C ILE A 146 -6.54 -2.36 5.07
N ASN A 147 -6.85 -3.31 5.96
CA ASN A 147 -5.81 -4.03 6.71
C ASN A 147 -4.90 -4.83 5.76
N SER A 148 -5.48 -5.56 4.80
CA SER A 148 -4.73 -6.30 3.78
C SER A 148 -3.88 -5.36 2.91
N LEU A 149 -4.42 -4.18 2.56
CA LEU A 149 -3.69 -3.14 1.82
C LEU A 149 -2.52 -2.56 2.64
N SER A 150 -2.67 -2.45 3.97
CA SER A 150 -1.61 -2.03 4.89
C SER A 150 -0.51 -3.07 5.04
N GLU A 151 -0.84 -4.36 5.05
CA GLU A 151 0.13 -5.44 5.03
C GLU A 151 0.92 -5.47 3.71
N ALA A 152 0.24 -5.26 2.58
CA ALA A 152 0.87 -5.08 1.27
C ALA A 152 1.79 -3.84 1.24
N ASN A 153 1.34 -2.71 1.80
CA ASN A 153 2.14 -1.48 1.90
C ASN A 153 3.45 -1.73 2.68
N GLY A 154 3.34 -2.29 3.89
CA GLY A 154 4.51 -2.64 4.71
C GLY A 154 5.45 -3.62 4.02
N SER A 155 4.91 -4.61 3.31
CA SER A 155 5.68 -5.56 2.52
C SER A 155 6.48 -4.89 1.40
N MET A 156 5.93 -3.87 0.74
CA MET A 156 6.64 -3.07 -0.28
C MET A 156 7.76 -2.22 0.32
N LEU A 157 7.54 -1.58 1.47
CA LEU A 157 8.57 -0.82 2.18
C LEU A 157 9.74 -1.73 2.61
N GLN A 158 9.45 -2.92 3.13
CA GLN A 158 10.47 -3.90 3.49
C GLN A 158 11.21 -4.43 2.26
N TRP A 159 10.51 -4.68 1.15
CA TRP A 159 11.11 -5.10 -0.11
C TRP A 159 12.06 -4.03 -0.69
N TYR A 160 11.70 -2.75 -0.57
CA TYR A 160 12.58 -1.64 -0.91
C TYR A 160 13.86 -1.65 -0.05
N SER A 161 13.75 -1.66 1.28
CA SER A 161 14.93 -1.66 2.16
C SER A 161 15.82 -2.87 1.89
N ASN A 162 15.26 -4.08 1.88
CA ASN A 162 16.00 -5.31 1.61
C ASN A 162 16.74 -5.27 0.26
N SER A 163 16.14 -4.69 -0.78
CA SER A 163 16.79 -4.55 -2.10
C SER A 163 17.92 -3.51 -2.07
N ARG A 164 17.71 -2.38 -1.40
CA ARG A 164 18.67 -1.28 -1.23
C ARG A 164 19.89 -1.71 -0.41
N ASP A 165 19.66 -2.39 0.71
CA ASP A 165 20.71 -2.76 1.65
C ASP A 165 21.60 -3.87 1.05
N ARG A 166 21.00 -4.80 0.30
CA ARG A 166 21.74 -5.78 -0.52
C ARG A 166 22.56 -5.12 -1.64
N TYR A 167 22.08 -4.04 -2.26
CA TYR A 167 22.86 -3.31 -3.26
C TYR A 167 24.11 -2.69 -2.63
N PHE A 168 23.95 -1.97 -1.52
CA PHE A 168 25.08 -1.35 -0.82
C PHE A 168 26.07 -2.37 -0.25
N ALA A 169 25.61 -3.56 0.16
CA ALA A 169 26.48 -4.65 0.59
C ALA A 169 27.30 -5.27 -0.56
N LEU A 170 26.72 -5.46 -1.75
CA LEU A 170 27.42 -6.11 -2.89
C LEU A 170 28.26 -5.13 -3.73
N ARG A 171 27.88 -3.85 -3.80
CA ARG A 171 28.55 -2.84 -4.66
C ARG A 171 30.07 -2.73 -4.43
N PRO A 172 30.63 -2.74 -3.19
CA PRO A 172 32.08 -2.70 -2.99
C PRO A 172 32.80 -3.93 -3.57
N THR A 173 32.17 -5.12 -3.50
CA THR A 173 32.72 -6.36 -4.08
C THR A 173 32.75 -6.27 -5.60
N ILE A 174 31.67 -5.77 -6.22
CA ILE A 174 31.59 -5.54 -7.67
C ILE A 174 32.64 -4.50 -8.12
N ALA A 175 32.78 -3.39 -7.41
CA ALA A 175 33.78 -2.37 -7.71
C ALA A 175 35.22 -2.92 -7.61
N SER A 176 35.51 -3.76 -6.61
CA SER A 176 36.81 -4.44 -6.48
C SER A 176 37.07 -5.40 -7.64
N LEU A 177 36.07 -6.19 -8.08
CA LEU A 177 36.18 -7.07 -9.25
C LEU A 177 36.46 -6.29 -10.54
N ILE A 178 35.80 -5.14 -10.75
CA ILE A 178 36.06 -4.24 -11.90
C ILE A 178 37.50 -3.73 -11.87
N ALA A 179 37.99 -3.28 -10.71
CA ALA A 179 39.36 -2.79 -10.57
C ALA A 179 40.40 -3.89 -10.86
N GLN A 180 40.26 -5.07 -10.23
CA GLN A 180 41.16 -6.22 -10.43
C GLN A 180 41.23 -6.63 -11.91
N ARG A 181 40.10 -6.69 -12.61
CA ARG A 181 40.07 -7.06 -14.04
C ARG A 181 40.68 -5.98 -14.93
N ARG A 182 40.43 -4.70 -14.64
CA ARG A 182 41.05 -3.58 -15.36
C ARG A 182 42.57 -3.58 -15.23
N ASP A 183 43.10 -3.82 -14.03
CA ASP A 183 44.55 -3.78 -13.81
C ASP A 183 45.24 -5.03 -14.37
N ALA A 184 44.59 -6.20 -14.35
CA ALA A 184 45.07 -7.39 -15.06
C ALA A 184 45.20 -7.17 -16.58
N LEU A 185 44.22 -6.51 -17.21
CA LEU A 185 44.28 -6.18 -18.65
C LEU A 185 45.42 -5.21 -18.98
N LYS A 186 45.70 -4.22 -18.13
CA LYS A 186 46.84 -3.30 -18.32
C LYS A 186 48.20 -3.99 -18.20
N GLN A 187 48.30 -5.08 -17.44
CA GLN A 187 49.54 -5.85 -17.28
C GLN A 187 49.79 -6.84 -18.44
N ALA A 188 48.78 -7.07 -19.28
CA ALA A 188 48.85 -7.94 -20.46
C ALA A 188 49.10 -7.17 -21.78
N GLN A 189 49.34 -5.86 -21.70
CA GLN A 189 49.61 -4.94 -22.82
C GLN A 189 51.04 -4.41 -22.74
#